data_AF-A0A7X3FEF6-F1
#
_entry.id   AF-A0A7X3FEF6-F1
#
_cell.length_a   1.000
_cell.length_b   1.000
_cell.length_c   1.000
_cell.angle_alpha   90.00
_cell.angle_beta   90.00
_cell.angle_gamma   90.00
#
_symmetry.space_group_name_H-M   'P 1'
#
loop_
_entity.id
_entity.type
_entity.pdbx_description
1 polymer ?
#
loop_
_entity_poly.entity_id
_entity_poly.type
_entity_poly.pdbx_seq_one_letter_code
_entity_poly.pdbx_strand_id
1 'polypeptide(L)'
;MFGLSLVNLGAQSGTGFDISDHVIEEAKELAETSGLPCTFVRTDVYDIDSTPINQYDLLYISIGALTWLPDLHKFFGIASTLLKKDGMLVIYEMHPLLNMLAMEDEPEFEDPLKIAFSYFKSDPWIANTGIDYVGNTDQRQSQQGTNTFLRKKKLTS
;
A
#
# COMPACT_ATOMS: atom_id res chain seq x y z
N MET A 1 -3.16 -8.73 -9.82
CA MET A 1 -2.79 -9.01 -8.43
C MET A 1 -1.60 -9.97 -8.37
N PHE A 2 -0.48 -9.57 -7.75
CA PHE A 2 0.82 -10.25 -7.91
C PHE A 2 0.94 -11.63 -7.25
N GLY A 3 0.25 -11.88 -6.14
CA GLY A 3 0.27 -13.20 -5.48
C GLY A 3 -0.20 -14.32 -6.41
N LEU A 4 -1.24 -14.05 -7.22
CA LEU A 4 -1.75 -15.00 -8.21
C LEU A 4 -0.75 -15.30 -9.32
N SER A 5 -0.03 -14.28 -9.80
CA SER A 5 0.99 -14.46 -10.84
C SER A 5 2.15 -15.33 -10.37
N LEU A 6 2.60 -15.19 -9.12
CA LEU A 6 3.68 -16.01 -8.56
C LEU A 6 3.28 -17.48 -8.41
N VAL A 7 2.04 -17.74 -7.97
CA VAL A 7 1.51 -19.11 -7.91
C VAL A 7 1.36 -19.71 -9.30
N ASN A 8 0.89 -18.92 -10.26
CA ASN A 8 0.82 -19.35 -11.66
C ASN A 8 2.21 -19.64 -12.28
N LEU A 9 3.28 -19.04 -11.76
CA LEU A 9 4.67 -19.30 -12.16
C LEU A 9 5.32 -20.46 -11.38
N GLY A 10 4.59 -21.14 -10.50
CA GLY A 10 5.04 -22.35 -9.81
C GLY A 10 5.27 -22.22 -8.30
N ALA A 11 4.91 -21.10 -7.68
CA ALA A 11 4.85 -21.04 -6.21
C ALA A 11 3.76 -21.97 -5.67
N GLN A 12 4.00 -22.61 -4.52
CA GLN A 12 3.08 -23.60 -3.94
C GLN A 12 1.74 -22.98 -3.52
N SER A 13 1.78 -21.76 -2.97
CA SER A 13 0.63 -20.98 -2.55
C SER A 13 1.01 -19.50 -2.42
N GLY A 14 0.02 -18.63 -2.28
CA GLY A 14 0.23 -17.19 -2.10
C GLY A 14 -0.67 -16.61 -1.03
N THR A 15 -0.20 -15.57 -0.33
CA THR A 15 -1.03 -14.74 0.55
C THR A 15 -0.87 -13.27 0.16
N GLY A 16 -1.98 -12.58 -0.07
CA GLY A 16 -2.00 -11.14 -0.29
C GLY A 16 -2.58 -10.39 0.91
N PHE A 17 -1.96 -9.25 1.24
CA PHE A 17 -2.41 -8.34 2.30
C PHE A 17 -2.73 -6.99 1.67
N ASP A 18 -3.89 -6.43 1.98
CA ASP A 18 -4.32 -5.10 1.52
C ASP A 18 -5.29 -4.48 2.54
N ILE A 19 -5.38 -3.16 2.59
CA ILE A 19 -6.33 -2.44 3.46
C ILE A 19 -7.70 -2.23 2.80
N SER A 20 -7.77 -2.34 1.48
CA SER A 20 -8.98 -2.13 0.69
C SER A 20 -9.84 -3.40 0.62
N ASP A 21 -11.08 -3.29 1.10
CA ASP A 21 -12.07 -4.37 0.99
C ASP A 21 -12.35 -4.74 -0.47
N HIS A 22 -12.44 -3.74 -1.36
CA HIS A 22 -12.66 -3.94 -2.79
C HIS A 22 -11.53 -4.76 -3.44
N VAL A 23 -10.26 -4.42 -3.15
CA VAL A 23 -9.11 -5.16 -3.70
C VAL A 23 -9.13 -6.60 -3.21
N ILE A 24 -9.49 -6.83 -1.94
CA ILE A 24 -9.56 -8.17 -1.34
C ILE A 24 -10.71 -8.99 -1.92
N GLU A 25 -11.85 -8.38 -2.24
CA GLU A 25 -12.97 -9.06 -2.88
C GLU A 25 -12.62 -9.48 -4.32
N GLU A 26 -12.15 -8.53 -5.14
CA GLU A 26 -11.72 -8.79 -6.52
C GLU A 26 -10.63 -9.88 -6.59
N ALA A 27 -9.70 -9.85 -5.64
CA ALA A 27 -8.67 -10.84 -5.47
C ALA A 27 -9.18 -12.26 -5.26
N LYS A 28 -10.16 -12.40 -4.36
CA LYS A 28 -10.76 -13.69 -4.01
C LYS A 28 -11.52 -14.24 -5.21
N GLU A 29 -12.33 -13.42 -5.87
CA GLU A 29 -13.04 -13.80 -7.09
C GLU A 29 -12.08 -14.29 -8.17
N LEU A 30 -10.96 -13.59 -8.37
CA LEU A 30 -9.95 -13.97 -9.36
C LEU A 30 -9.24 -15.29 -9.00
N ALA A 31 -8.94 -15.51 -7.72
CA ALA A 31 -8.33 -16.75 -7.24
C ALA A 31 -9.28 -17.95 -7.38
N GLU A 32 -10.54 -17.78 -7.02
CA GLU A 32 -11.59 -18.79 -7.17
C GLU A 32 -11.79 -19.16 -8.64
N THR A 33 -11.91 -18.16 -9.51
CA THR A 33 -12.09 -18.37 -10.95
C THR A 33 -10.88 -19.05 -11.59
N SER A 34 -9.67 -18.77 -11.09
CA SER A 34 -8.42 -19.34 -11.62
C SER A 34 -8.07 -20.70 -11.00
N GLY A 35 -8.75 -21.12 -9.93
CA GLY A 35 -8.43 -22.33 -9.18
C GLY A 35 -7.05 -22.31 -8.51
N LEU A 36 -6.50 -21.12 -8.24
CA LEU A 36 -5.14 -20.96 -7.70
C LEU A 36 -5.17 -20.97 -6.16
N PRO A 37 -4.21 -21.63 -5.48
CA PRO A 37 -4.13 -21.68 -4.02
C PRO A 37 -3.62 -20.36 -3.41
N CYS A 38 -4.44 -19.30 -3.52
CA CYS A 38 -4.16 -17.98 -2.95
C CYS A 38 -5.16 -17.62 -1.87
N THR A 39 -4.68 -17.00 -0.80
CA THR A 39 -5.49 -16.42 0.29
C THR A 39 -5.29 -14.91 0.36
N PHE A 40 -6.32 -14.18 0.81
CA PHE A 40 -6.28 -12.72 0.92
C PHE A 40 -6.80 -12.26 2.27
N VAL A 41 -6.01 -11.40 2.92
CA VAL A 41 -6.26 -10.90 4.27
C VAL A 41 -6.37 -9.38 4.22
N ARG A 42 -7.55 -8.87 4.60
CA ARG A 42 -7.78 -7.44 4.73
C ARG A 42 -7.18 -6.94 6.04
N THR A 43 -6.07 -6.21 5.98
CA THR A 43 -5.35 -5.73 7.16
C THR A 43 -4.41 -4.58 6.81
N ASP A 44 -4.18 -3.69 7.78
CA ASP A 44 -3.05 -2.77 7.73
C ASP A 44 -1.75 -3.56 7.91
N VAL A 45 -0.70 -3.16 7.19
CA VAL A 45 0.61 -3.82 7.27
C VAL A 45 1.21 -3.77 8.68
N TYR A 46 0.85 -2.77 9.48
CA TYR A 46 1.28 -2.63 10.87
C TYR A 46 0.50 -3.50 11.85
N ASP A 47 -0.64 -4.03 11.42
CA ASP A 47 -1.55 -4.86 12.20
C ASP A 47 -1.52 -6.34 11.77
N ILE A 48 -0.66 -6.70 10.80
CA ILE A 48 -0.45 -8.10 10.41
C ILE A 48 -0.04 -8.90 11.64
N ASP A 49 -0.85 -9.89 11.99
CA ASP A 49 -0.55 -10.83 13.05
C ASP A 49 0.66 -11.69 12.67
N SER A 50 1.81 -11.39 13.26
CA SER A 50 3.06 -12.11 13.07
C SER A 50 3.18 -13.35 13.97
N THR A 51 2.11 -13.76 14.68
CA THR A 51 2.14 -14.92 15.59
C THR A 51 2.60 -16.21 14.90
N PRO A 52 2.23 -16.48 13.63
CA PRO A 52 2.91 -17.51 12.87
C PRO A 52 4.15 -16.91 12.18
N ILE A 53 5.29 -17.05 12.84
CA ILE A 53 6.62 -16.60 12.40
C ILE A 53 7.16 -17.54 11.31
N ASN A 54 7.98 -17.04 10.39
CA ASN A 54 8.71 -17.84 9.38
C ASN A 54 7.78 -18.63 8.45
N GLN A 55 6.78 -17.98 7.86
CA GLN A 55 5.84 -18.66 6.98
C GLN A 55 6.23 -18.60 5.50
N TYR A 56 6.91 -17.53 5.08
CA TYR A 56 7.08 -17.23 3.66
C TYR A 56 8.55 -17.34 3.23
N ASP A 57 8.77 -18.02 2.11
CA ASP A 57 10.09 -18.09 1.45
C ASP A 57 10.39 -16.82 0.64
N LEU A 58 9.35 -16.10 0.25
CA LEU A 58 9.41 -14.87 -0.55
C LEU A 58 8.35 -13.88 -0.06
N LEU A 59 8.78 -12.65 0.23
CA LEU A 59 7.90 -11.48 0.34
C LEU A 59 8.11 -10.58 -0.87
N TYR A 60 7.01 -10.07 -1.41
CA TYR A 60 7.00 -9.16 -2.54
C TYR A 60 6.27 -7.88 -2.19
N ILE A 61 6.93 -6.74 -2.39
CA ILE A 61 6.34 -5.41 -2.25
C ILE A 61 6.17 -4.84 -3.65
N SER A 62 4.92 -4.52 -4.00
CA SER A 62 4.58 -3.87 -5.27
C SER A 62 4.80 -2.36 -5.22
N ILE A 63 4.87 -1.78 -6.41
CA ILE A 63 5.12 -0.37 -6.67
C ILE A 63 4.16 0.56 -5.92
N GLY A 64 4.69 1.63 -5.36
CA GLY A 64 3.92 2.72 -4.76
C GLY A 64 3.41 2.43 -3.36
N ALA A 65 3.95 1.45 -2.63
CA ALA A 65 3.53 1.13 -1.27
C ALA A 65 4.37 1.87 -0.21
N LEU A 66 5.70 1.88 -0.38
CA LEU A 66 6.63 2.34 0.67
C LEU A 66 6.49 3.83 0.98
N THR A 67 6.10 4.65 0.00
CA THR A 67 5.97 6.10 0.16
C THR A 67 4.81 6.51 1.07
N TRP A 68 3.87 5.59 1.32
CA TRP A 68 2.72 5.83 2.20
C TRP A 68 2.93 5.33 3.63
N LEU A 69 4.03 4.60 3.87
CA LEU A 69 4.32 4.01 5.16
C LEU A 69 5.02 5.01 6.09
N PRO A 70 4.39 5.44 7.20
CA PRO A 70 4.98 6.41 8.12
C PRO A 70 6.19 5.88 8.90
N ASP A 71 6.32 4.55 9.06
CA ASP A 71 7.40 3.92 9.82
C ASP A 71 7.92 2.67 9.09
N LEU A 72 8.92 2.89 8.23
CA LEU A 72 9.59 1.80 7.51
C LEU A 72 10.32 0.84 8.45
N HIS A 73 10.84 1.31 9.59
CA HIS A 73 11.52 0.43 10.54
C HIS A 73 10.55 -0.59 11.14
N LYS A 74 9.38 -0.13 11.60
CA LYS A 74 8.34 -1.02 12.10
C LYS A 74 7.86 -1.98 11.01
N PHE A 75 7.62 -1.47 9.81
CA PHE A 75 7.19 -2.28 8.67
C PHE A 75 8.19 -3.40 8.33
N PHE A 76 9.47 -3.07 8.15
CA PHE A 76 10.49 -4.09 7.86
C PHE A 76 10.73 -5.03 9.05
N GLY A 77 10.50 -4.58 10.28
CA GLY A 77 10.44 -5.45 11.46
C GLY A 77 9.38 -6.54 11.30
N ILE A 78 8.15 -6.17 10.94
CA ILE A 78 7.07 -7.12 10.68
C ILE A 78 7.42 -8.03 9.50
N ALA A 79 7.83 -7.47 8.36
CA ALA A 79 8.23 -8.25 7.18
C ALA A 79 9.30 -9.30 7.50
N SER A 80 10.28 -8.95 8.34
CA SER A 80 11.33 -9.90 8.76
C SER A 80 10.81 -11.08 9.57
N THR A 81 9.75 -10.89 10.38
CA THR A 81 9.14 -11.98 11.16
C THR A 81 8.34 -12.95 10.31
N LEU A 82 7.81 -12.48 9.19
CA LEU A 82 7.03 -13.29 8.25
C LEU A 82 7.93 -14.18 7.38
N LEU A 83 9.14 -13.70 7.07
CA LEU A 83 10.13 -14.44 6.28
C LEU A 83 10.72 -15.61 7.06
N LYS A 84 10.86 -16.75 6.39
CA LYS A 84 11.69 -17.86 6.85
C LYS A 84 13.16 -17.46 6.90
N LYS A 85 13.94 -18.23 7.65
CA LYS A 85 15.40 -18.22 7.51
C LYS A 85 15.76 -18.49 6.03
N ASP A 86 16.66 -17.66 5.50
CA ASP A 86 17.10 -17.68 4.09
C ASP A 86 16.02 -17.28 3.07
N GLY A 87 14.86 -16.79 3.54
CA GLY A 87 13.82 -16.22 2.68
C GLY A 87 14.25 -14.88 2.05
N MET A 88 13.59 -14.53 0.94
CA MET A 88 13.92 -13.34 0.16
C MET A 88 12.85 -12.26 0.26
N LEU A 89 13.28 -11.00 0.36
CA LEU A 89 12.42 -9.84 0.17
C LEU A 89 12.72 -9.23 -1.21
N VAL A 90 11.70 -9.15 -2.07
CA VAL A 90 11.77 -8.50 -3.37
C VAL A 90 10.93 -7.23 -3.32
N ILE A 91 11.55 -6.10 -3.66
CA ILE A 91 10.90 -4.80 -3.68
C ILE A 91 10.91 -4.30 -5.12
N TYR A 92 9.72 -4.13 -5.68
CA TYR A 92 9.53 -3.41 -6.92
C TYR A 92 8.91 -2.06 -6.58
N GLU A 93 9.68 -0.99 -6.73
CA GLU A 93 9.25 0.36 -6.33
C GLU A 93 9.56 1.41 -7.39
N MET A 94 8.81 2.51 -7.32
CA MET A 94 9.04 3.71 -8.11
C MET A 94 9.87 4.69 -7.30
N HIS A 95 10.78 5.41 -7.97
CA HIS A 95 11.47 6.51 -7.30
C HIS A 95 10.44 7.59 -6.91
N PRO A 96 10.40 8.07 -5.65
CA PRO A 96 9.40 9.04 -5.18
C PRO A 96 9.58 10.45 -5.77
N LEU A 97 10.44 10.60 -6.78
CA LEU A 97 10.66 11.87 -7.47
C LEU A 97 9.38 12.33 -8.18
N LEU A 98 8.55 11.39 -8.67
CA LEU A 98 7.28 11.77 -9.28
C LEU A 98 6.33 12.41 -8.28
N ASN A 99 6.44 12.10 -6.99
CA ASN A 99 5.65 12.75 -5.93
C ASN A 99 6.12 14.20 -5.68
N MET A 100 7.19 14.67 -6.32
CA MET A 100 7.61 16.07 -6.23
C MET A 100 6.96 16.96 -7.28
N LEU A 101 6.30 16.37 -8.29
CA LEU A 101 5.57 17.08 -9.33
C LEU A 101 4.14 17.29 -8.87
N ALA A 102 3.57 18.44 -9.18
CA ALA A 102 2.15 18.69 -8.94
C ALA A 102 1.27 18.03 -10.01
N MET A 103 0.09 17.57 -9.60
CA MET A 103 -0.96 17.10 -10.49
C MET A 103 -1.85 18.26 -10.95
N GLU A 104 -2.51 18.14 -12.11
CA GLU A 104 -3.30 19.24 -12.71
C GLU A 104 -4.42 19.79 -11.80
N ASP A 105 -4.89 19.00 -10.84
CA ASP A 105 -5.93 19.37 -9.87
C ASP A 105 -5.38 19.98 -8.56
N GLU A 106 -4.06 20.10 -8.42
CA GLU A 106 -3.40 20.69 -7.25
C GLU A 106 -3.12 22.19 -7.44
N PRO A 107 -3.25 23.00 -6.37
CA PRO A 107 -3.01 24.44 -6.46
C PRO A 107 -1.56 24.81 -6.75
N GLU A 108 -0.60 23.91 -6.49
CA GLU A 108 0.81 24.07 -6.81
C GLU A 108 1.15 23.75 -8.28
N PHE A 109 0.16 23.35 -9.10
CA PHE A 109 0.36 23.06 -10.52
C PHE A 109 0.61 24.31 -11.36
N GLU A 110 1.78 24.39 -11.98
CA GLU A 110 2.12 25.42 -12.96
C GLU A 110 2.60 24.82 -14.28
N ASP A 111 3.45 23.80 -14.22
CA ASP A 111 4.06 23.12 -15.36
C ASP A 111 4.28 21.64 -15.00
N PRO A 112 4.00 20.69 -15.91
CA PRO A 112 4.06 19.25 -15.63
C PRO A 112 5.45 18.72 -15.27
N LEU A 113 6.52 19.47 -15.56
CA LEU A 113 7.91 19.10 -15.26
C LEU A 113 8.52 19.96 -14.14
N LYS A 114 7.75 20.90 -13.58
CA LYS A 114 8.21 21.73 -12.47
C LYS A 114 8.08 20.97 -11.16
N ILE A 115 9.18 20.93 -10.41
CA ILE A 115 9.21 20.45 -9.03
C ILE A 115 8.41 21.42 -8.17
N ALA A 116 7.27 20.95 -7.65
CA ALA A 116 6.35 21.69 -6.79
C ALA A 116 6.57 21.37 -5.31
N PHE A 117 6.98 20.14 -4.99
CA PHE A 117 7.10 19.68 -3.60
C PHE A 117 8.52 19.25 -3.24
N SER A 118 8.84 19.34 -1.94
CA SER A 118 10.10 18.85 -1.40
C SER A 118 10.12 17.32 -1.38
N TYR A 119 11.25 16.74 -1.79
CA TYR A 119 11.52 15.30 -1.63
C TYR A 119 11.41 14.85 -0.17
N PHE A 120 11.75 15.73 0.78
CA PHE A 120 11.76 15.44 2.21
C PHE A 120 10.51 15.95 2.93
N LYS A 121 9.40 16.13 2.20
CA LYS A 121 8.12 16.50 2.82
C LYS A 121 7.72 15.46 3.87
N SER A 122 7.50 15.92 5.09
CA SER A 122 7.15 15.06 6.24
C SER A 122 5.68 15.14 6.65
N ASP A 123 4.93 16.09 6.08
CA ASP A 123 3.50 16.24 6.30
C ASP A 123 2.73 15.29 5.37
N PRO A 124 1.58 14.75 5.81
CA PRO A 124 0.78 13.88 4.97
C PRO A 124 0.35 14.57 3.67
N TRP A 125 0.27 13.78 2.61
CA TRP A 125 -0.40 14.17 1.36
C TRP A 125 -1.90 14.26 1.62
N ILE A 126 -2.50 15.41 1.29
CA ILE A 126 -3.93 15.65 1.43
C ILE A 126 -4.48 15.81 0.02
N ALA A 127 -5.08 14.74 -0.51
CA ALA A 127 -5.81 14.78 -1.76
C ALA A 127 -7.31 14.86 -1.45
N ASN A 128 -8.01 15.83 -2.03
CA ASN A 128 -9.47 15.95 -1.93
C ASN A 128 -10.19 15.29 -3.12
N THR A 129 -9.41 14.78 -4.08
CA THR A 129 -9.81 14.16 -5.33
C THR A 129 -8.82 13.04 -5.62
N GLY A 130 -9.28 11.83 -5.96
CA GLY A 130 -8.41 10.69 -6.24
C GLY A 130 -8.95 9.34 -5.75
N ILE A 131 -8.18 8.27 -6.03
CA ILE A 131 -8.48 6.92 -5.54
C ILE A 131 -8.09 6.86 -4.05
N ASP A 132 -9.05 6.55 -3.18
CA ASP A 132 -8.79 6.35 -1.76
C ASP A 132 -8.20 4.96 -1.52
N TYR A 133 -6.90 4.93 -1.26
CA TYR A 133 -6.18 3.71 -0.92
C TYR A 133 -6.24 3.38 0.58
N VAL A 134 -6.71 4.28 1.44
CA VAL A 134 -6.70 4.11 2.92
C VAL A 134 -8.01 3.47 3.43
N GLY A 135 -8.97 3.24 2.54
CA GLY A 135 -10.16 2.43 2.81
C GLY A 135 -11.13 3.09 3.80
N ASN A 136 -11.19 4.43 3.84
CA ASN A 136 -12.07 5.14 4.78
C ASN A 136 -12.87 6.29 4.15
N THR A 137 -13.11 6.24 2.84
CA THR A 137 -14.05 7.14 2.16
C THR A 137 -15.26 6.38 1.62
N ASP A 138 -16.43 6.78 2.10
CA ASP A 138 -17.71 6.47 1.50
C ASP A 138 -17.76 7.26 0.17
N GLN A 139 -17.65 6.60 -0.99
CA GLN A 139 -17.68 7.25 -2.31
C GLN A 139 -19.03 7.91 -2.68
N ARG A 140 -19.93 8.09 -1.70
CA ARG A 140 -21.21 8.78 -1.87
C ARG A 140 -21.18 10.16 -1.21
N GLN A 141 -20.51 11.12 -1.87
CA GLN A 141 -20.98 12.51 -1.95
C GLN A 141 -20.04 13.38 -2.80
N SER A 142 -20.20 13.29 -4.11
CA SER A 142 -19.90 14.42 -5.00
C SER A 142 -21.08 15.40 -4.98
N GLN A 143 -21.09 16.31 -4.01
CA GLN A 143 -21.60 17.69 -4.14
C GLN A 143 -21.62 18.38 -2.78
N GLN A 144 -20.85 19.47 -2.69
CA GLN A 144 -20.89 20.51 -1.66
C GLN A 144 -20.54 20.09 -0.23
N GLY A 145 -19.34 20.45 0.21
CA GLY A 145 -18.99 20.48 1.63
C GLY A 145 -17.51 20.23 1.85
N THR A 146 -16.78 21.29 2.19
CA THR A 146 -15.43 21.28 2.76
C THR A 146 -15.25 20.16 3.78
N ASN A 147 -14.41 19.17 3.49
CA ASN A 147 -13.90 18.24 4.48
C ASN A 147 -12.36 18.21 4.40
N THR A 148 -11.75 19.17 5.08
CA THR A 148 -10.33 19.16 5.42
C THR A 148 -10.05 17.99 6.36
N PHE A 149 -9.15 17.07 5.99
CA PHE A 149 -8.65 16.06 6.92
C PHE A 149 -7.21 16.37 7.37
N LEU A 150 -7.08 16.71 8.65
CA LEU A 150 -5.83 16.85 9.40
C LEU A 150 -5.66 15.62 10.30
N ARG A 151 -4.56 14.86 10.19
CA ARG A 151 -4.17 13.89 11.23
C ARG A 151 -3.05 14.49 12.07
N LYS A 152 -3.39 14.95 13.29
CA LYS A 152 -2.39 15.38 14.30
C LYS A 152 -1.46 14.21 14.66
N LYS A 153 -0.16 14.44 14.52
CA LYS A 153 0.91 13.61 15.07
C LYS A 153 0.75 13.55 16.59
N LYS A 154 0.46 12.38 17.17
CA LYS A 154 0.53 12.18 18.62
C LYS A 154 2.01 12.11 18.97
N LEU A 155 2.59 13.25 19.34
CA LEU A 155 3.88 13.32 20.02
C LEU A 155 3.68 12.68 21.39
N THR A 156 4.25 11.49 21.61
CA THR A 156 4.44 10.97 22.97
C THR A 156 5.82 11.39 23.46
N SER A 157 5.80 12.06 24.60
CA SER A 157 6.93 12.28 25.52
C SER A 157 7.54 10.97 26.00
#